data_AF-A0A1G4UEE6-F1
#
_entry.id   AF-A0A1G4UEE6-F1
#
_cell.length_a   1.000
_cell.length_b   1.000
_cell.length_c   1.000
_cell.angle_alpha   90.00
_cell.angle_beta   90.00
_cell.angle_gamma   90.00
#
_symmetry.space_group_name_H-M   'P 1'
#
loop_
_entity.id
_entity.type
_entity.pdbx_description
1 polymer ?
#
loop_
_entity_poly.entity_id
_entity_poly.type
_entity_poly.pdbx_seq_one_letter_code
_entity_poly.pdbx_strand_id
1 'polypeptide(L)'
;MANTRPVRGRKAFRLTATALMLTALGAAPVLAQDMLSPGLTAGARKPPPQAPQAGLINDYPTVARADYVFGCMAANGQTRQALEKCSCSIDTIATILPYERYEEAETIMSVGQVAGQQAELFRNTGIFRDIVADLHRAQAEAEVTCFY
;
A
#
# COMPACT_ATOMS: atom_id res chain seq x y z
N MET A 1 20.48 8.11 55.34
CA MET A 1 19.80 9.20 54.62
C MET A 1 18.89 8.57 53.59
N ALA A 2 17.58 8.56 53.90
CA ALA A 2 16.54 7.93 53.10
C ALA A 2 16.15 8.83 51.92
N ASN A 3 16.06 8.27 50.71
CA ASN A 3 15.54 8.96 49.53
C ASN A 3 14.32 8.22 49.00
N THR A 4 13.17 8.49 49.61
CA THR A 4 11.84 8.04 49.17
C THR A 4 11.37 8.95 48.04
N ARG A 5 11.45 8.48 46.78
CA ARG A 5 10.77 9.11 45.65
C ARG A 5 9.27 8.76 45.69
N PRO A 6 8.36 9.74 45.61
CA PRO A 6 6.93 9.47 45.65
C PRO A 6 6.43 8.86 44.32
N VAL A 7 5.70 7.74 44.44
CA VAL A 7 5.00 7.07 43.33
C VAL A 7 3.81 7.93 42.93
N ARG A 8 3.88 8.54 41.75
CA ARG A 8 2.80 9.35 41.17
C ARG A 8 1.63 8.43 40.81
N GLY A 9 0.53 8.60 41.54
CA GLY A 9 -0.68 7.76 41.47
C GLY A 9 -1.29 7.70 40.07
N ARG A 10 -1.59 6.47 39.64
CA ARG A 10 -2.47 6.15 38.50
C ARG A 10 -3.86 6.72 38.79
N LYS A 11 -4.23 7.82 38.13
CA LYS A 11 -5.61 8.31 38.18
C LYS A 11 -6.51 7.34 37.42
N ALA A 12 -7.46 6.77 38.13
CA ALA A 12 -8.54 5.93 37.61
C ALA A 12 -9.33 6.70 36.53
N PHE A 13 -9.16 6.29 35.28
CA PHE A 13 -9.98 6.76 34.17
C PHE A 13 -11.33 6.05 34.28
N ARG A 14 -12.32 6.77 34.82
CA ARG A 14 -13.70 6.29 34.97
C ARG A 14 -14.27 6.11 33.55
N LEU A 15 -14.53 4.87 33.17
CA LEU A 15 -15.37 4.53 32.02
C LEU A 15 -16.79 5.02 32.30
N THR A 16 -17.22 6.09 31.64
CA THR A 16 -18.64 6.42 31.50
C THR A 16 -19.17 5.78 30.24
N ALA A 17 -19.78 4.61 30.39
CA ALA A 17 -20.61 3.99 29.39
C ALA A 17 -21.93 4.78 29.29
N THR A 18 -22.06 5.62 28.27
CA THR A 18 -23.35 6.16 27.85
C THR A 18 -23.79 5.42 26.59
N ALA A 19 -24.62 4.41 26.81
CA ALA A 19 -25.48 3.85 25.80
C ALA A 19 -26.52 4.90 25.40
N LEU A 20 -26.59 5.23 24.11
CA LEU A 20 -27.78 5.84 23.51
C LEU A 20 -28.09 5.07 22.23
N MET A 21 -29.08 4.18 22.34
CA MET A 21 -29.83 3.67 21.20
C MET A 21 -30.48 4.86 20.48
N LEU A 22 -30.32 4.93 19.16
CA LEU A 22 -31.33 5.52 18.29
C LEU A 22 -31.54 4.61 17.07
N THR A 23 -32.80 4.26 16.89
CA THR A 23 -33.37 3.29 15.97
C THR A 23 -33.44 3.81 14.52
N ALA A 24 -33.24 2.86 13.59
CA ALA A 24 -33.92 2.64 12.30
C ALA A 24 -34.44 3.85 11.49
N LEU A 25 -34.08 3.90 10.20
CA LEU A 25 -35.02 3.97 9.06
C LEU A 25 -34.24 3.99 7.72
N GLY A 26 -34.64 3.15 6.76
CA GLY A 26 -34.42 3.44 5.33
C GLY A 26 -33.76 2.36 4.47
N ALA A 27 -34.41 1.21 4.31
CA ALA A 27 -34.28 0.43 3.08
C ALA A 27 -35.03 1.18 1.97
N ALA A 28 -34.31 1.81 1.05
CA ALA A 28 -34.89 2.37 -0.17
C ALA A 28 -35.04 1.24 -1.21
N PRO A 29 -36.22 1.10 -1.86
CA PRO A 29 -36.45 0.08 -2.85
C PRO A 29 -35.69 0.41 -4.14
N VAL A 30 -35.12 -0.63 -4.73
CA VAL A 30 -34.57 -0.67 -6.08
C VAL A 30 -35.73 -0.38 -7.04
N LEU A 31 -35.87 0.88 -7.46
CA LEU A 31 -36.70 1.23 -8.61
C LEU A 31 -35.92 0.90 -9.86
N ALA A 32 -36.27 -0.27 -10.39
CA ALA A 32 -36.14 -0.61 -11.80
C ALA A 32 -36.63 0.56 -12.66
N GLN A 33 -35.71 1.10 -13.46
CA GLN A 33 -36.04 1.88 -14.64
C GLN A 33 -35.40 1.14 -15.82
N ASP A 34 -36.21 0.27 -16.43
CA ASP A 34 -36.07 -0.04 -17.85
C ASP A 34 -36.11 1.27 -18.63
N MET A 35 -35.11 1.50 -19.47
CA MET A 35 -35.30 1.92 -20.86
C MET A 35 -33.94 1.78 -21.58
N LEU A 36 -33.74 0.58 -22.13
CA LEU A 36 -33.38 0.38 -23.53
C LEU A 36 -32.92 1.65 -24.27
N SER A 37 -31.60 1.84 -24.40
CA SER A 37 -31.04 2.60 -25.51
C SER A 37 -30.80 1.65 -26.68
N PRO A 38 -31.60 1.69 -27.77
CA PRO A 38 -31.23 1.02 -29.00
C PRO A 38 -30.27 1.95 -29.74
N GLY A 39 -28.96 1.75 -29.58
CA GLY A 39 -28.00 2.54 -30.37
C GLY A 39 -26.60 2.67 -29.82
N LEU A 40 -25.93 1.57 -29.49
CA LEU A 40 -24.48 1.54 -29.58
C LEU A 40 -24.11 0.35 -30.47
N THR A 41 -24.05 0.60 -31.77
CA THR A 41 -23.35 -0.30 -32.67
C THR A 41 -21.94 -0.46 -32.10
N ALA A 42 -21.51 -1.71 -31.96
CA ALA A 42 -20.15 -2.08 -31.59
C ALA A 42 -19.19 -1.59 -32.69
N GLY A 43 -18.90 -0.29 -32.69
CA GLY A 43 -17.75 0.24 -33.38
C GLY A 43 -16.54 -0.37 -32.70
N ALA A 44 -15.77 -1.15 -33.44
CA ALA A 44 -14.45 -1.61 -33.05
C ALA A 44 -13.61 -0.38 -32.65
N ARG A 45 -13.59 -0.06 -31.35
CA ARG A 45 -12.62 0.88 -30.82
C ARG A 45 -11.27 0.21 -31.00
N LYS A 46 -10.52 0.68 -31.99
CA LYS A 46 -9.08 0.43 -32.08
C LYS A 46 -8.50 0.81 -30.72
N PRO A 47 -7.85 -0.11 -29.99
CA PRO A 47 -7.17 0.28 -28.75
C PRO A 47 -6.23 1.44 -29.09
N PRO A 48 -6.12 2.45 -28.21
CA PRO A 48 -5.22 3.56 -28.45
C PRO A 48 -3.83 3.00 -28.79
N PRO A 49 -3.09 3.61 -29.73
CA PRO A 49 -1.73 3.18 -30.00
C PRO A 49 -0.99 3.17 -28.66
N GLN A 50 -0.54 1.98 -28.26
CA GLN A 50 0.33 1.83 -27.10
C GLN A 50 1.55 2.70 -27.39
N ALA A 51 1.75 3.74 -26.59
CA ALA A 51 2.98 4.53 -26.68
C ALA A 51 4.16 3.56 -26.56
N PRO A 52 5.26 3.77 -27.30
CA PRO A 52 6.46 2.98 -27.13
C PRO A 52 6.79 2.95 -25.64
N GLN A 53 6.72 1.77 -25.03
CA GLN A 53 7.24 1.59 -23.70
C GLN A 53 8.73 1.87 -23.82
N ALA A 54 9.18 3.03 -23.33
CA ALA A 54 10.53 3.12 -22.80
C ALA A 54 10.56 2.20 -21.57
N GLY A 55 10.49 0.90 -21.84
CA GLY A 55 10.29 -0.13 -20.84
C GLY A 55 11.54 -0.20 -20.00
N LEU A 56 11.36 -0.11 -18.69
CA LEU A 56 12.34 -0.64 -17.77
C LEU A 56 12.47 -2.15 -18.02
N ILE A 57 13.56 -2.75 -17.56
CA ILE A 57 13.83 -4.17 -17.79
C ILE A 57 12.64 -5.05 -17.30
N ASN A 58 11.91 -4.60 -16.28
CA ASN A 58 10.67 -5.21 -15.84
C ASN A 58 9.44 -4.29 -16.02
N ASP A 59 8.37 -4.84 -16.58
CA ASP A 59 7.14 -4.13 -16.91
C ASP A 59 6.17 -4.07 -15.72
N TYR A 60 6.37 -3.10 -14.82
CA TYR A 60 5.40 -2.87 -13.74
C TYR A 60 4.15 -2.17 -14.29
N PRO A 61 2.94 -2.64 -13.93
CA PRO A 61 1.69 -1.95 -14.25
C PRO A 61 1.69 -0.51 -13.71
N THR A 62 1.08 0.42 -14.46
CA THR A 62 0.96 1.83 -14.04
C THR A 62 0.30 1.97 -12.67
N VAL A 63 -0.66 1.11 -12.37
CA VAL A 63 -1.39 1.10 -11.09
C VAL A 63 -0.43 0.82 -9.93
N ALA A 64 0.40 -0.23 -10.05
CA ALA A 64 1.40 -0.58 -9.04
C ALA A 64 2.45 0.53 -8.86
N ARG A 65 2.90 1.14 -9.96
CA ARG A 65 3.82 2.30 -9.89
C ARG A 65 3.18 3.47 -9.14
N ALA A 66 1.93 3.77 -9.44
CA ALA A 66 1.21 4.87 -8.80
C ALA A 66 1.00 4.61 -7.30
N ASP A 67 0.60 3.40 -6.93
CA ASP A 67 0.39 3.01 -5.53
C ASP A 67 1.68 3.12 -4.71
N TYR A 68 2.80 2.61 -5.25
CA TYR A 68 4.12 2.78 -4.64
C TYR A 68 4.47 4.26 -4.46
N VAL A 69 4.29 5.08 -5.51
CA VAL A 69 4.61 6.51 -5.47
C VAL A 69 3.77 7.23 -4.41
N PHE A 70 2.48 6.91 -4.29
CA PHE A 70 1.63 7.48 -3.24
C PHE A 70 2.11 7.10 -1.84
N GLY A 71 2.47 5.83 -1.62
CA GLY A 71 3.02 5.36 -0.35
C GLY A 71 4.36 6.03 0.00
N CYS A 72 5.28 6.09 -0.97
CA CYS A 72 6.58 6.74 -0.82
C CYS A 72 6.44 8.23 -0.51
N MET A 73 5.55 8.95 -1.22
CA MET A 73 5.29 10.36 -0.95
C MET A 73 4.72 10.61 0.44
N ALA A 74 3.84 9.73 0.93
CA ALA A 74 3.31 9.82 2.28
C ALA A 74 4.39 9.74 3.36
N ALA A 75 5.47 8.98 3.12
CA ALA A 75 6.63 8.89 4.00
C ALA A 75 7.64 10.06 3.82
N ASN A 76 7.61 10.76 2.68
CA ASN A 76 8.64 11.73 2.27
C ASN A 76 8.12 13.17 2.08
N GLY A 77 6.97 13.51 2.67
CA GLY A 77 6.50 14.90 2.77
C GLY A 77 5.61 15.40 1.62
N GLN A 78 5.17 14.53 0.71
CA GLN A 78 4.15 14.82 -0.31
C GLN A 78 4.42 16.05 -1.20
N THR A 79 5.68 16.38 -1.44
CA THR A 79 6.07 17.50 -2.30
C THR A 79 6.28 17.06 -3.75
N ARG A 80 6.39 18.03 -4.67
CA ARG A 80 6.79 17.76 -6.05
C ARG A 80 8.18 17.11 -6.13
N GLN A 81 9.11 17.50 -5.27
CA GLN A 81 10.43 16.87 -5.17
C GLN A 81 10.33 15.43 -4.70
N ALA A 82 9.49 15.14 -3.69
CA ALA A 82 9.24 13.78 -3.25
C ALA A 82 8.65 12.92 -4.36
N LEU A 83 7.71 13.45 -5.15
CA LEU A 83 7.17 12.77 -6.33
C LEU A 83 8.29 12.37 -7.31
N GLU A 84 9.21 13.30 -7.64
CA GLU A 84 10.33 13.03 -8.55
C GLU A 84 11.25 11.93 -8.02
N LYS A 85 11.62 11.98 -6.73
CA LYS A 85 12.46 10.95 -6.10
C LYS A 85 11.75 9.60 -5.99
N CYS A 86 10.47 9.59 -5.59
CA CYS A 86 9.67 8.37 -5.49
C CYS A 86 9.43 7.70 -6.84
N SER A 87 9.23 8.49 -7.91
CA SER A 87 9.16 7.96 -9.27
C SER A 87 10.49 7.34 -9.71
N CYS A 88 11.63 8.01 -9.46
CA CYS A 88 12.94 7.43 -9.70
C CYS A 88 13.14 6.10 -8.94
N SER A 89 12.67 6.04 -7.69
CA SER A 89 12.84 4.86 -6.83
C SER A 89 12.16 3.62 -7.40
N ILE A 90 10.87 3.73 -7.79
CA ILE A 90 10.14 2.58 -8.36
C ILE A 90 10.70 2.17 -9.72
N ASP A 91 11.19 3.13 -10.50
CA ASP A 91 11.81 2.85 -11.77
C ASP A 91 13.12 2.08 -11.57
N THR A 92 13.92 2.46 -10.59
CA THR A 92 15.16 1.75 -10.22
C THR A 92 14.86 0.34 -9.71
N ILE A 93 13.86 0.19 -8.82
CA ILE A 93 13.43 -1.14 -8.33
C ILE A 93 13.04 -2.04 -9.51
N ALA A 94 12.29 -1.52 -10.47
CA ALA A 94 11.87 -2.26 -11.66
C ALA A 94 13.03 -2.59 -12.62
N THR A 95 14.26 -2.08 -12.43
CA THR A 95 15.43 -2.59 -13.16
C THR A 95 16.06 -3.83 -12.52
N ILE A 96 15.79 -4.06 -11.23
CA ILE A 96 16.46 -5.08 -10.40
C ILE A 96 15.52 -6.26 -10.14
N LEU A 97 14.25 -5.97 -9.85
CA LEU A 97 13.26 -6.94 -9.40
C LEU A 97 12.13 -7.08 -10.42
N PRO A 98 11.78 -8.31 -10.85
CA PRO A 98 10.60 -8.53 -11.68
C PRO A 98 9.30 -8.31 -10.89
N TYR A 99 8.25 -7.92 -11.61
CA TYR A 99 6.99 -7.49 -10.99
C TYR A 99 6.35 -8.59 -10.12
N GLU A 100 6.43 -9.85 -10.54
CA GLU A 100 5.89 -10.99 -9.79
C GLU A 100 6.55 -11.11 -8.41
N ARG A 101 7.87 -10.87 -8.34
CA ARG A 101 8.62 -10.93 -7.07
C ARG A 101 8.33 -9.72 -6.18
N TYR A 102 8.07 -8.57 -6.78
CA TYR A 102 7.62 -7.39 -6.06
C TYR A 102 6.25 -7.62 -5.40
N GLU A 103 5.28 -8.12 -6.16
CA GLU A 103 3.92 -8.40 -5.65
C GLU A 103 3.93 -9.49 -4.56
N GLU A 104 4.74 -10.55 -4.73
CA GLU A 104 4.99 -11.56 -3.70
C GLU A 104 5.52 -10.92 -2.41
N ALA A 105 6.55 -10.07 -2.52
CA ALA A 105 7.17 -9.41 -1.38
C ALA A 105 6.20 -8.46 -0.67
N GLU A 106 5.43 -7.64 -1.40
CA GLU A 106 4.41 -6.76 -0.81
C GLU A 106 3.33 -7.55 -0.06
N THR A 107 2.89 -8.66 -0.64
CA THR A 107 1.89 -9.55 -0.02
C THR A 107 2.43 -10.14 1.28
N ILE A 108 3.67 -10.64 1.25
CA ILE A 108 4.34 -11.18 2.44
C ILE A 108 4.48 -10.09 3.51
N MET A 109 4.89 -8.88 3.15
CA MET A 109 5.02 -7.78 4.09
C MET A 109 3.67 -7.39 4.70
N SER A 110 2.59 -7.36 3.91
CA SER A 110 1.24 -7.04 4.37
C SER A 110 0.72 -8.07 5.39
N VAL A 111 0.80 -9.37 5.08
CA VAL A 111 0.40 -10.43 6.02
C VAL A 111 1.31 -10.43 7.27
N GLY A 112 2.58 -10.13 7.06
CA GLY A 112 3.58 -9.96 8.10
C GLY A 112 3.36 -8.74 8.98
N GLN A 113 2.39 -7.86 8.78
CA GLN A 113 2.11 -6.76 9.71
C GLN A 113 1.15 -7.16 10.84
N VAL A 114 0.47 -8.31 10.73
CA VAL A 114 -0.48 -8.78 11.75
C VAL A 114 0.24 -9.14 13.05
N ALA A 115 -0.33 -8.80 14.21
CA ALA A 115 0.25 -9.13 15.51
C ALA A 115 -0.04 -10.58 15.92
N GLY A 116 0.87 -11.18 16.70
CA GLY A 116 0.69 -12.51 17.30
C GLY A 116 1.76 -13.52 16.91
N GLN A 117 1.78 -14.65 17.64
CA GLN A 117 2.81 -15.69 17.49
C GLN A 117 2.82 -16.34 16.10
N GLN A 118 1.66 -16.47 15.47
CA GLN A 118 1.54 -17.00 14.10
C GLN A 118 2.22 -16.10 13.07
N ALA A 119 2.15 -14.78 13.27
CA ALA A 119 2.81 -13.83 12.38
C ALA A 119 4.33 -13.84 12.58
N GLU A 120 4.82 -14.16 13.78
CA GLU A 120 6.26 -14.36 14.02
C GLU A 120 6.79 -15.59 13.28
N LEU A 121 6.05 -16.71 13.33
CA LEU A 121 6.39 -17.91 12.55
C LEU A 121 6.38 -17.62 11.04
N PHE A 122 5.38 -16.86 10.56
CA PHE A 122 5.30 -16.43 9.16
C PHE A 122 6.53 -15.60 8.75
N ARG A 123 6.86 -14.53 9.49
CA ARG A 123 8.05 -13.70 9.22
C ARG A 123 9.36 -14.47 9.27
N ASN A 124 9.42 -15.56 10.05
CA ASN A 124 10.62 -16.39 10.21
C ASN A 124 10.73 -17.51 9.18
N THR A 125 9.75 -17.69 8.29
CA THR A 125 9.82 -18.69 7.22
C THR A 125 10.91 -18.29 6.22
N GLY A 126 11.90 -19.18 6.00
CA GLY A 126 13.11 -18.87 5.21
C GLY A 126 12.82 -18.28 3.83
N ILE A 127 11.97 -18.95 3.04
CA ILE A 127 11.57 -18.49 1.70
C ILE A 127 10.96 -17.07 1.73
N PHE A 128 10.13 -16.76 2.72
CA PHE A 128 9.50 -15.43 2.82
C PHE A 128 10.53 -14.36 3.17
N ARG A 129 11.51 -14.67 4.02
CA ARG A 129 12.60 -13.75 4.31
C ARG A 129 13.46 -13.50 3.08
N ASP A 130 13.74 -14.52 2.28
CA ASP A 130 14.55 -14.36 1.08
C ASP A 130 13.87 -13.46 0.04
N ILE A 131 12.56 -13.65 -0.18
CA ILE A 131 11.76 -12.80 -1.08
C ILE A 131 11.75 -11.34 -0.60
N VAL A 132 11.51 -11.11 0.69
CA VAL A 132 11.53 -9.74 1.26
C VAL A 132 12.94 -9.14 1.22
N ALA A 133 13.99 -9.95 1.40
CA ALA A 133 15.37 -9.49 1.33
C ALA A 133 15.76 -9.01 -0.07
N ASP A 134 15.27 -9.68 -1.13
CA ASP A 134 15.50 -9.23 -2.51
C ASP A 134 14.82 -7.88 -2.78
N LEU A 135 13.59 -7.67 -2.29
CA LEU A 135 12.93 -6.36 -2.36
C LEU A 135 13.70 -5.29 -1.59
N HIS A 136 14.13 -5.56 -0.36
CA HIS A 136 14.91 -4.61 0.43
C HIS A 136 16.27 -4.27 -0.22
N ARG A 137 16.91 -5.23 -0.89
CA ARG A 137 18.12 -4.96 -1.68
C ARG A 137 17.84 -3.98 -2.81
N ALA A 138 16.77 -4.19 -3.57
CA ALA A 138 16.37 -3.28 -4.65
C ALA A 138 16.00 -1.88 -4.11
N GLN A 139 15.32 -1.81 -2.96
CA GLN A 139 15.00 -0.55 -2.29
C GLN A 139 16.24 0.19 -1.80
N ALA A 140 17.25 -0.52 -1.29
CA ALA A 140 18.50 0.10 -0.85
C ALA A 140 19.26 0.72 -2.02
N GLU A 141 19.30 0.05 -3.17
CA GLU A 141 19.90 0.60 -4.40
C GLU A 141 19.14 1.85 -4.89
N ALA A 142 17.81 1.80 -4.85
CA ALA A 142 16.95 2.92 -5.21
C ALA A 142 17.13 4.12 -4.27
N GLU A 143 17.31 3.88 -2.96
CA GLU A 143 17.58 4.93 -1.97
C GLU A 143 18.89 5.66 -2.31
N VAL A 144 19.97 4.91 -2.56
CA VAL A 144 21.28 5.50 -2.91
C VAL A 144 21.21 6.24 -4.24
N THR A 145 20.49 5.70 -5.22
CA THR A 145 20.43 6.25 -6.58
C THR A 145 19.56 7.52 -6.67
N CYS A 146 18.44 7.55 -5.94
CA CYS A 146 17.38 8.55 -6.15
C CYS A 146 17.27 9.59 -5.03
N PHE A 147 17.75 9.29 -3.82
CA PHE A 147 17.56 10.18 -2.67
C PHE A 147 18.80 10.97 -2.26
N TYR A 148 20.01 10.51 -2.59
CA TYR A 148 21.28 11.21 -2.38
C TYR A 148 21.67 12.05 -3.61
#